data_AF-A0AAV9WUP3-F1
#
_entry.id   AF-A0AAV9WUP3-F1
#
_cell.length_a   1.000
_cell.length_b   1.000
_cell.length_c   1.000
_cell.angle_alpha   90.00
_cell.angle_beta   90.00
_cell.angle_gamma   90.00
#
_symmetry.space_group_name_H-M   'P 1'
#
loop_
_entity.id
_entity.type
_entity.pdbx_description
1 polymer ?
#
loop_
_entity_poly.entity_id
_entity_poly.type
_entity_poly.pdbx_seq_one_letter_code
_entity_poly.pdbx_strand_id
1 'polypeptide(L)'
;MPRSFAAITIHLFGISAFIAGTLTTISPAITASNLSLPAIPGTLESVQANGLAAIAMGIYYNIAGYQENRTFMIATVPMRLLTTMVFLKSAAQAGDVDGGGWMTAGLWEGLGALATAIALWADSKAKTKNRKSSP
;
A
#
# COMPACT_ATOMS: atom_id res chain seq x y z
N MET A 1 -19.72 -13.74 8.42
CA MET A 1 -18.79 -14.66 7.75
C MET A 1 -17.39 -14.38 8.29
N PRO A 2 -16.57 -15.40 8.62
CA PRO A 2 -15.19 -15.14 9.03
C PRO A 2 -14.45 -14.41 7.90
N ARG A 3 -13.77 -13.30 8.23
CA ARG A 3 -13.03 -12.50 7.25
C ARG A 3 -11.84 -13.30 6.74
N SER A 4 -11.59 -13.26 5.43
CA SER A 4 -10.43 -13.91 4.82
C SER A 4 -9.13 -13.28 5.30
N PHE A 5 -8.03 -14.03 5.27
CA PHE A 5 -6.74 -13.46 5.66
C PHE A 5 -6.36 -12.31 4.72
N ALA A 6 -6.70 -12.41 3.43
CA ALA A 6 -6.48 -11.34 2.45
C ALA A 6 -7.28 -10.06 2.78
N ALA A 7 -8.52 -10.20 3.27
CA ALA A 7 -9.32 -9.06 3.70
C ALA A 7 -8.67 -8.33 4.89
N ILE A 8 -8.07 -9.07 5.83
CA ILE A 8 -7.37 -8.46 6.97
C ILE A 8 -6.14 -7.69 6.51
N THR A 9 -5.30 -8.28 5.66
CA THR A 9 -4.07 -7.60 5.20
C THR A 9 -4.39 -6.33 4.42
N ILE A 10 -5.40 -6.36 3.54
CA ILE A 10 -5.77 -5.18 2.75
C ILE A 10 -6.45 -4.10 3.60
N HIS A 11 -7.20 -4.47 4.65
CA HIS A 11 -7.75 -3.51 5.62
C HIS A 11 -6.64 -2.79 6.39
N LEU A 12 -5.68 -3.53 6.95
CA LEU A 12 -4.57 -2.95 7.70
C LEU A 12 -3.77 -2.00 6.81
N PHE A 13 -3.48 -2.42 5.58
CA PHE A 13 -2.79 -1.57 4.62
C PHE A 13 -3.63 -0.33 4.26
N GLY A 14 -4.92 -0.50 3.97
CA GLY A 14 -5.83 0.60 3.65
C GLY A 14 -5.96 1.63 4.78
N ILE A 15 -6.06 1.19 6.03
CA ILE A 15 -6.07 2.09 7.20
C ILE A 15 -4.74 2.84 7.29
N SER A 16 -3.61 2.15 7.13
CA SER A 16 -2.30 2.81 7.17
C SER A 16 -2.15 3.86 6.06
N ALA A 17 -2.60 3.56 4.84
CA ALA A 17 -2.56 4.47 3.70
C ALA A 17 -3.48 5.68 3.89
N PHE A 18 -4.66 5.48 4.47
CA PHE A 18 -5.59 6.56 4.79
C PHE A 18 -5.00 7.53 5.82
N ILE A 19 -4.42 7.00 6.90
CA ILE A 19 -3.78 7.81 7.95
C ILE A 19 -2.57 8.54 7.36
N ALA A 20 -1.68 7.83 6.67
CA ALA A 20 -0.51 8.43 6.04
C ALA A 20 -0.89 9.53 5.05
N GLY A 21 -1.85 9.27 4.15
CA GLY A 21 -2.34 10.24 3.19
C GLY A 21 -2.97 11.47 3.84
N THR A 22 -3.70 11.29 4.94
CA THR A 22 -4.29 12.39 5.72
C THR A 22 -3.21 13.26 6.37
N LEU A 23 -2.21 12.64 6.99
CA LEU A 23 -1.07 13.35 7.57
C LEU A 23 -0.27 14.09 6.49
N THR A 24 -0.04 13.47 5.34
CA THR A 24 0.61 14.11 4.17
C THR A 24 -0.18 15.32 3.68
N THR A 25 -1.51 15.23 3.64
CA THR A 25 -2.38 16.32 3.15
C THR A 25 -2.43 17.50 4.13
N ILE A 26 -2.50 17.22 5.43
CA ILE A 26 -2.50 18.24 6.49
C ILE A 26 -1.13 18.90 6.64
N SER A 27 -0.05 18.14 6.47
CA SER A 27 1.32 18.62 6.68
C SER A 27 2.26 18.17 5.54
N PRO A 28 2.07 18.71 4.32
CA PRO A 28 2.87 18.33 3.17
C PRO A 28 4.34 18.72 3.32
N ALA A 29 4.64 19.82 4.03
CA ALA A 29 6.02 20.26 4.28
C ALA A 29 6.82 19.25 5.10
N ILE A 30 6.19 18.63 6.12
CA ILE A 30 6.84 17.58 6.94
C ILE A 30 7.14 16.37 6.06
N THR A 31 6.17 15.97 5.24
CA THR A 31 6.35 14.81 4.34
C THR A 31 7.42 15.08 3.29
N ALA A 32 7.44 16.28 2.69
CA ALA A 32 8.47 16.69 1.75
C ALA A 32 9.87 16.68 2.40
N SER A 33 9.99 17.15 3.65
CA SER A 33 11.23 17.10 4.41
C SER A 33 11.68 15.68 4.72
N ASN A 34 10.76 14.79 5.10
CA ASN A 34 11.06 13.38 5.40
C ASN A 34 11.51 12.61 4.14
N LEU A 35 11.05 13.04 2.97
CA LEU A 35 11.43 12.49 1.66
C LEU A 35 12.61 13.24 1.02
N SER A 36 13.24 14.17 1.75
CA SER A 36 14.36 14.99 1.29
C SER A 36 14.09 15.69 -0.05
N LEU A 37 12.85 16.11 -0.30
CA LEU A 37 12.43 16.71 -1.56
C LEU A 37 12.96 18.16 -1.69
N PRO A 38 13.36 18.57 -2.91
CA PRO A 38 13.80 19.95 -3.14
C PRO A 38 12.65 20.94 -2.95
N ALA A 39 12.95 22.07 -2.31
CA ALA A 39 12.00 23.16 -2.07
C ALA A 39 11.84 24.06 -3.30
N ILE A 40 11.37 23.48 -4.41
CA ILE A 40 11.03 24.17 -5.66
C ILE A 40 9.52 24.41 -5.76
N PRO A 41 9.06 25.40 -6.56
CA PRO A 41 7.64 25.61 -6.80
C PRO A 41 6.96 24.32 -7.31
N GLY A 42 5.81 23.95 -6.74
CA GLY A 42 5.07 22.75 -7.13
C GLY A 42 5.34 21.51 -6.27
N THR A 43 6.39 21.49 -5.43
CA THR A 43 6.72 20.33 -4.58
C THR A 43 5.61 20.05 -3.57
N LEU A 44 5.13 21.07 -2.85
CA LEU A 44 4.14 20.88 -1.79
C LEU A 44 2.78 20.46 -2.35
N GLU A 45 2.39 21.04 -3.48
CA GLU A 45 1.16 20.71 -4.21
C GLU A 45 1.20 19.26 -4.71
N SER A 46 2.35 18.82 -5.22
CA SER A 46 2.56 17.43 -5.65
C SER A 46 2.48 16.45 -4.48
N VAL A 47 3.06 16.82 -3.33
CA VAL A 47 2.98 16.02 -2.10
C VAL A 47 1.54 15.96 -1.57
N GLN A 48 0.79 17.06 -1.58
CA GLN A 48 -0.62 17.06 -1.22
C GLN A 48 -1.46 16.20 -2.17
N ALA A 49 -1.22 16.29 -3.48
CA ALA A 49 -1.90 15.45 -4.47
C ALA A 49 -1.60 13.96 -4.24
N ASN A 50 -0.35 13.62 -3.89
CA ASN A 50 0.01 12.26 -3.50
C ASN A 50 -0.71 11.81 -2.21
N GLY A 51 -0.81 12.69 -1.21
CA GLY A 51 -1.59 12.45 0.01
C GLY A 51 -3.05 12.14 -0.27
N LEU A 52 -3.70 12.93 -1.14
CA LEU A 52 -5.08 12.68 -1.60
C LEU A 52 -5.23 11.33 -2.30
N ALA A 53 -4.26 10.95 -3.15
CA ALA A 53 -4.27 9.63 -3.78
C ALA A 53 -4.16 8.51 -2.74
N ALA A 54 -3.29 8.65 -1.73
CA ALA A 54 -3.16 7.68 -0.65
C ALA A 54 -4.44 7.55 0.20
N ILE A 55 -5.15 8.66 0.46
CA ILE A 55 -6.47 8.66 1.10
C ILE A 55 -7.46 7.85 0.28
N ALA A 56 -7.56 8.13 -1.03
CA ALA A 56 -8.48 7.43 -1.92
C ALA A 56 -8.19 5.91 -1.95
N MET A 57 -6.92 5.53 -2.08
CA MET A 57 -6.52 4.13 -2.02
C MET A 57 -6.85 3.48 -0.68
N GLY A 58 -6.67 4.19 0.43
CA GLY A 58 -7.06 3.73 1.76
C GLY A 58 -8.55 3.44 1.88
N ILE A 59 -9.41 4.30 1.32
CA ILE A 59 -10.86 4.08 1.25
C ILE A 59 -11.17 2.85 0.39
N TYR A 60 -10.62 2.78 -0.83
CA TYR A 60 -10.90 1.68 -1.76
C TYR A 60 -10.46 0.33 -1.22
N TYR A 61 -9.33 0.27 -0.53
CA TYR A 61 -8.80 -0.95 0.09
C TYR A 61 -9.69 -1.44 1.23
N ASN A 62 -10.21 -0.52 2.05
CA ASN A 62 -11.15 -0.86 3.10
C ASN A 62 -12.50 -1.34 2.54
N ILE A 63 -13.01 -0.70 1.48
CA ILE A 63 -14.23 -1.17 0.80
C ILE A 63 -14.00 -2.57 0.20
N ALA A 64 -12.86 -2.80 -0.45
CA ALA A 64 -12.52 -4.09 -1.04
C ALA A 64 -12.40 -5.21 0.01
N GLY A 65 -11.78 -4.92 1.16
CA GLY A 65 -11.71 -5.84 2.29
C GLY A 65 -13.10 -6.15 2.87
N TYR A 66 -13.94 -5.13 3.01
CA TYR A 66 -15.32 -5.29 3.51
C TYR A 66 -16.18 -6.14 2.56
N GLN A 67 -16.03 -5.93 1.25
CA GLN A 67 -16.76 -6.65 0.21
C GLN A 67 -16.17 -8.03 -0.12
N GLU A 68 -15.03 -8.41 0.48
CA GLU A 68 -14.28 -9.63 0.11
C GLU A 68 -13.98 -9.69 -1.41
N ASN A 69 -13.75 -8.53 -2.03
CA ASN A 69 -13.55 -8.40 -3.47
C ASN A 69 -12.15 -8.90 -3.88
N ARG A 70 -12.05 -10.22 -4.12
CA ARG A 70 -10.78 -10.89 -4.46
C ARG A 70 -10.16 -10.39 -5.75
N THR A 71 -10.96 -10.11 -6.78
CA THR A 71 -10.43 -9.61 -8.06
C THR A 71 -9.72 -8.27 -7.86
N PHE A 72 -10.34 -7.38 -7.09
CA PHE A 72 -9.72 -6.12 -6.74
C PHE A 72 -8.45 -6.31 -5.89
N MET A 73 -8.50 -7.15 -4.84
CA MET A 73 -7.33 -7.47 -4.02
C MET A 73 -6.15 -8.00 -4.85
N ILE A 74 -6.40 -8.91 -5.80
CA ILE A 74 -5.37 -9.43 -6.71
C ILE A 74 -4.78 -8.31 -7.57
N ALA A 75 -5.62 -7.42 -8.12
CA ALA A 75 -5.17 -6.30 -8.93
C ALA A 75 -4.30 -5.29 -8.15
N THR A 76 -4.47 -5.18 -6.82
CA THR A 76 -3.62 -4.30 -6.00
C THR A 76 -2.17 -4.79 -5.92
N VAL A 77 -1.92 -6.09 -5.97
CA VAL A 77 -0.58 -6.67 -5.80
C VAL A 77 0.40 -6.15 -6.87
N PRO A 78 0.17 -6.29 -8.19
CA PRO A 78 1.11 -5.81 -9.20
C PRO A 78 1.30 -4.29 -9.13
N MET A 79 0.22 -3.54 -8.86
CA MET A 79 0.33 -2.08 -8.75
C MET A 79 1.21 -1.67 -7.58
N ARG A 80 1.05 -2.29 -6.41
CA ARG A 80 1.86 -1.97 -5.23
C ARG A 80 3.31 -2.42 -5.36
N LEU A 81 3.56 -3.52 -6.07
CA LEU A 81 4.91 -3.91 -6.46
C LEU A 81 5.54 -2.88 -7.42
N LEU A 82 4.77 -2.35 -8.37
CA LEU A 82 5.24 -1.27 -9.23
C LEU A 82 5.56 0.00 -8.43
N THR A 83 4.68 0.40 -7.48
CA THR A 83 4.95 1.51 -6.56
C THR A 83 6.24 1.28 -5.77
N THR A 84 6.45 0.06 -5.27
CA THR A 84 7.68 -0.34 -4.58
C THR A 84 8.91 -0.12 -5.45
N MET A 85 8.89 -0.59 -6.70
CA MET A 85 10.02 -0.42 -7.63
C MET A 85 10.32 1.06 -7.88
N VAL A 86 9.29 1.88 -8.06
CA VAL A 86 9.44 3.33 -8.26
C VAL A 86 10.04 3.99 -7.02
N PHE A 87 9.54 3.67 -5.82
CA PHE A 87 10.06 4.24 -4.57
C PHE A 87 11.49 3.81 -4.27
N LEU A 88 11.84 2.54 -4.48
CA LEU A 88 13.21 2.07 -4.31
C LEU A 88 14.17 2.72 -5.33
N LYS A 89 13.71 2.94 -6.57
CA LYS A 89 14.48 3.69 -7.57
C LYS A 89 14.69 5.14 -7.13
N SER A 90 13.65 5.80 -6.63
CA SER A 90 13.76 7.16 -6.08
C SER A 90 14.72 7.21 -4.89
N ALA A 91 14.67 6.22 -4.00
CA ALA A 91 15.59 6.10 -2.86
C ALA A 91 17.05 6.00 -3.33
N ALA A 92 17.32 5.16 -4.33
CA ALA A 92 18.65 5.02 -4.91
C ALA A 92 19.13 6.32 -5.57
N GLN A 93 18.24 7.08 -6.21
CA GLN A 93 18.57 8.38 -6.81
C GLN A 93 18.79 9.48 -5.78
N ALA A 94 18.06 9.46 -4.66
CA ALA A 94 18.20 10.40 -3.56
C ALA A 94 19.42 10.11 -2.67
N GLY A 95 20.04 8.93 -2.80
CA GLY A 95 21.10 8.48 -1.89
C GLY A 95 20.58 8.06 -0.51
N ASP A 96 19.29 7.70 -0.41
CA ASP A 96 18.64 7.21 0.81
C ASP A 96 19.06 5.75 1.12
N VAL A 97 20.35 5.54 1.38
CA VAL A 97 20.91 4.20 1.67
C VAL A 97 20.69 3.80 3.14
N ASP A 98 20.49 4.78 4.02
CA ASP A 98 20.35 4.57 5.48
C ASP A 98 18.93 4.15 5.92
N GLY A 99 18.04 3.84 4.96
CA GLY A 99 16.69 3.35 5.23
C GLY A 99 15.62 4.43 5.44
N GLY A 100 15.98 5.71 5.35
CA GLY A 100 15.03 6.83 5.45
C GLY A 100 14.14 7.03 4.21
N GLY A 101 13.20 7.99 4.31
CA GLY A 101 12.48 8.57 3.18
C GLY A 101 11.84 7.55 2.23
N TRP A 102 12.31 7.55 0.98
CA TRP A 102 11.77 6.74 -0.12
C TRP A 102 12.00 5.24 0.07
N MET A 103 13.07 4.85 0.76
CA MET A 103 13.38 3.45 1.05
C MET A 103 12.32 2.85 1.97
N THR A 104 11.99 3.55 3.07
CA THR A 104 10.93 3.12 3.99
C THR A 104 9.58 2.98 3.27
N ALA A 105 9.21 3.97 2.45
CA ALA A 105 7.96 3.92 1.69
C ALA A 105 7.93 2.72 0.72
N GLY A 106 9.02 2.48 -0.01
CA GLY A 106 9.15 1.35 -0.92
C GLY A 106 9.04 0.00 -0.22
N LEU A 107 9.75 -0.19 0.89
CA LEU A 107 9.67 -1.41 1.69
C LEU A 107 8.26 -1.64 2.25
N TRP A 108 7.59 -0.58 2.71
CA TRP A 108 6.22 -0.68 3.22
C TRP A 108 5.24 -1.15 2.15
N GLU A 109 5.32 -0.57 0.95
CA GLU A 109 4.50 -0.98 -0.20
C GLU A 109 4.77 -2.45 -0.57
N GLY A 110 6.04 -2.84 -0.65
CA GLY A 110 6.44 -4.18 -1.08
C GLY A 110 6.04 -5.25 -0.08
N LEU A 111 6.34 -5.03 1.20
CA LEU A 111 5.99 -5.96 2.28
C LEU A 111 4.47 -6.15 2.38
N GLY A 112 3.70 -5.07 2.30
CA GLY A 112 2.25 -5.20 2.33
C GLY A 112 1.66 -5.83 1.06
N ALA A 113 2.30 -5.68 -0.11
CA ALA A 113 1.87 -6.34 -1.34
C ALA A 113 2.13 -7.85 -1.25
N LEU A 114 3.31 -8.24 -0.75
CA LEU A 114 3.67 -9.63 -0.49
C LEU A 114 2.76 -10.27 0.55
N ALA A 115 2.45 -9.57 1.65
CA ALA A 115 1.53 -10.04 2.68
C ALA A 115 0.15 -10.36 2.08
N THR A 116 -0.41 -9.46 1.27
CA THR A 116 -1.70 -9.69 0.59
C THR A 116 -1.60 -10.83 -0.43
N ALA A 117 -0.52 -10.94 -1.20
CA ALA A 117 -0.33 -12.04 -2.15
C ALA A 117 -0.27 -13.42 -1.45
N ILE A 118 0.49 -13.51 -0.35
CA ILE A 118 0.60 -14.73 0.47
C ILE A 118 -0.76 -15.09 1.07
N ALA A 119 -1.49 -14.10 1.59
CA ALA A 119 -2.82 -14.30 2.15
C ALA A 119 -3.82 -14.80 1.10
N LEU A 120 -3.84 -14.20 -0.10
CA LEU A 120 -4.67 -14.65 -1.22
C LEU A 120 -4.36 -16.09 -1.64
N TRP A 121 -3.08 -16.47 -1.64
CA TRP A 121 -2.65 -17.83 -1.95
C TRP A 121 -3.09 -18.84 -0.87
N ALA A 122 -2.91 -18.50 0.40
CA ALA A 122 -3.34 -19.32 1.53
C ALA A 122 -4.87 -19.52 1.52
N ASP A 123 -5.63 -18.46 1.30
CA ASP A 123 -7.09 -18.48 1.20
C ASP A 123 -7.59 -19.30 0.00
N SER A 124 -6.83 -19.34 -1.10
CA SER A 124 -7.14 -20.15 -2.28
C SER A 124 -6.90 -21.64 -2.01
N LYS A 125 -5.79 -21.99 -1.35
CA LYS A 125 -5.50 -23.37 -0.93
C LYS A 125 -6.54 -23.92 0.05
N ALA A 126 -6.95 -23.11 1.03
CA ALA A 126 -7.97 -23.50 2.00
C ALA A 126 -9.31 -23.84 1.31
N LYS A 127 -9.73 -23.04 0.32
CA LYS A 127 -10.93 -23.32 -0.49
C LYS A 127 -10.80 -24.62 -1.30
N THR A 128 -9.65 -24.86 -1.94
CA THR A 128 -9.43 -26.10 -2.71
C THR A 128 -9.47 -27.35 -1.82
N LYS A 129 -8.90 -27.28 -0.62
CA LYS A 129 -8.91 -28.38 0.35
C LYS A 129 -10.35 -28.74 0.75
N ASN A 130 -11.16 -27.75 1.11
CA ASN A 130 -12.56 -27.97 1.49
C ASN A 130 -13.41 -28.56 0.35
N ARG A 131 -13.15 -28.16 -0.90
CA ARG A 131 -13.86 -28.73 -2.06
C ARG A 131 -13.53 -30.22 -2.30
N LYS A 132 -12.32 -30.66 -1.96
CA LYS A 132 -11.91 -32.08 -2.10
C LYS A 132 -12.43 -32.98 -0.97
N SER A 133 -12.84 -32.41 0.15
CA SER A 133 -13.37 -33.15 1.31
C SER A 133 -14.90 -33.25 1.34
N SER A 134 -15.60 -32.61 0.40
CA SER A 134 -17.04 -32.77 0.22
C SER A 134 -17.30 -33.96 -0.75
N PRO A 135 -18.00 -35.02 -0.31
CA PRO A 135 -18.31 -36.19 -1.14
C PRO A 135 -19.27 -35.87 -2.29
#